data_AF-A0A8J8E9F6-F1
#
_entry.id   AF-A0A8J8E9F6-F1
#
_cell.length_a   1.000
_cell.length_b   1.000
_cell.length_c   1.000
_cell.angle_alpha   90.00
_cell.angle_beta   90.00
_cell.angle_gamma   90.00
#
_symmetry.space_group_name_H-M   'P 1'
#
loop_
_entity.id
_entity.type
_entity.pdbx_description
1 polymer ?
#
loop_
_entity_poly.entity_id
_entity_poly.type
_entity_poly.pdbx_seq_one_letter_code
_entity_poly.pdbx_strand_id
1 'polypeptide(L)' 'MIKLLEKLGYRVVRQRGSHVRLEKQTPVGTHKITVPYHREIAKGTLNDILNKVALWNGIPKEELIDMLKEI' A
#
# COMPACT_ATOMS: atom_id res chain seq x y z
N MET A 1 1.07 -1.63 7.15
CA MET A 1 0.67 -1.12 5.82
C MET A 1 1.67 -0.10 5.25
N ILE A 2 1.87 1.08 5.86
CA ILE A 2 2.79 2.10 5.30
C ILE A 2 4.20 1.54 5.05
N LYS A 3 4.79 0.88 6.05
CA LYS A 3 6.10 0.22 5.92
C LYS A 3 6.19 -0.76 4.74
N LEU A 4 5.13 -1.51 4.46
CA LEU A 4 5.07 -2.42 3.31
C LEU A 4 5.15 -1.63 2.00
N LEU A 5 4.36 -0.56 1.89
CA LEU A 5 4.37 0.30 0.71
C LEU A 5 5.72 1.00 0.53
N GLU A 6 6.35 1.46 1.60
CA GLU A 6 7.69 2.04 1.54
C GLU A 6 8.73 1.01 1.06
N LYS A 7 8.68 -0.24 1.55
CA LYS A 7 9.52 -1.34 1.04
C LYS A 7 9.29 -1.61 -0.45
N LEU A 8 8.06 -1.46 -0.93
CA LEU A 8 7.72 -1.56 -2.36
C LEU A 8 8.11 -0.32 -3.17
N GLY A 9 8.75 0.68 -2.56
CA GLY A 9 9.24 1.89 -3.23
C GLY A 9 8.21 3.01 -3.35
N TYR A 10 7.09 2.94 -2.64
CA TYR A 10 6.19 4.09 -2.52
C TYR A 10 6.79 5.13 -1.58
N ARG A 11 6.51 6.40 -1.88
CA ARG A 11 6.94 7.55 -1.06
C ARG A 11 5.72 8.24 -0.48
N VAL A 12 5.81 8.64 0.79
CA VAL A 12 4.77 9.44 1.43
C VAL A 12 4.76 10.84 0.80
N VAL A 13 3.60 11.24 0.28
CA VAL A 13 3.40 12.56 -0.34
C VAL A 13 2.84 13.55 0.67
N ARG A 14 1.85 13.11 1.47
CA ARG A 14 1.23 13.92 2.53
C ARG A 14 0.45 13.05 3.49
N GLN A 15 0.22 13.59 4.69
CA GLN A 15 -0.71 13.05 5.66
C GLN A 15 -1.77 14.09 6.01
N ARG A 16 -3.04 13.69 6.06
CA ARG A 16 -4.13 14.52 6.60
C ARG A 16 -4.90 13.69 7.63
N GLY A 17 -4.77 14.07 8.89
CA GLY A 17 -5.33 13.30 10.00
C GLY A 17 -4.79 11.87 10.00
N SER A 18 -5.69 10.89 10.10
CA SER A 18 -5.35 9.47 10.12
C SER A 18 -5.16 8.85 8.73
N HIS A 19 -5.04 9.62 7.66
CA HIS A 19 -4.86 9.09 6.30
C HIS A 19 -3.57 9.59 5.67
N VAL A 20 -2.81 8.67 5.10
CA VAL A 20 -1.53 8.94 4.43
C VAL A 20 -1.67 8.65 2.94
N ARG A 21 -1.30 9.63 2.12
CA ARG A 21 -1.20 9.48 0.66
C ARG A 21 0.24 9.09 0.32
N LEU A 22 0.40 8.00 -0.41
CA LEU A 22 1.66 7.56 -0.97
C LEU A 22 1.59 7.51 -2.50
N GLU A 23 2.73 7.61 -3.15
CA GLU A 23 2.85 7.42 -4.59
C GLU A 23 4.10 6.65 -5.01
N LYS A 24 4.03 5.98 -6.14
CA LYS A 24 5.13 5.25 -6.78
C LYS A 24 5.09 5.47 -8.28
N GLN A 25 6.24 5.74 -8.90
CA GLN A 25 6.39 5.70 -10.36
C GLN A 25 6.46 4.25 -10.83
N THR A 26 5.64 3.89 -11.80
CA THR A 26 5.59 2.56 -12.42
C THR A 26 5.71 2.71 -13.94
N PRO A 27 6.03 1.63 -14.70
CA PRO A 27 6.09 1.69 -16.15
C PRO A 27 4.78 2.14 -16.82
N VAL A 28 3.64 1.93 -16.16
CA VAL A 28 2.31 2.30 -16.68
C VAL A 28 1.82 3.67 -16.15
N GLY A 29 2.65 4.36 -15.35
CA GLY A 29 2.35 5.69 -14.81
C GLY A 29 2.54 5.79 -13.30
N THR A 30 2.10 6.91 -12.71
CA THR A 30 2.21 7.15 -11.26
C THR A 30 1.04 6.54 -10.50
N HIS A 31 1.30 5.49 -9.72
CA HIS A 31 0.30 4.94 -8.81
C HIS A 31 0.21 5.79 -7.55
N LYS A 32 -0.99 6.30 -7.24
CA LYS A 32 -1.29 7.06 -6.01
C LYS A 32 -2.29 6.30 -5.16
N ILE A 33 -1.98 6.08 -3.89
CA ILE A 33 -2.85 5.36 -2.96
C ILE A 33 -2.97 6.11 -1.64
N THR A 34 -4.17 6.16 -1.08
CA THR A 34 -4.38 6.65 0.29
C THR A 34 -4.68 5.46 1.18
N VAL A 35 -3.98 5.35 2.30
CA VAL A 35 -4.18 4.30 3.30
C VAL A 35 -4.42 4.90 4.68
N PRO A 36 -5.22 4.24 5.54
CA PRO A 36 -5.34 4.63 6.93
C PRO A 36 -4.02 4.41 7.68
N TYR A 37 -3.72 5.31 8.61
CA TYR A 37 -2.61 5.28 9.54
C TYR A 37 -3.07 4.76 10.90
N HIS A 38 -3.49 3.50 10.90
CA HIS A 38 -3.96 2.79 12.08
C HIS A 38 -3.19 1.48 12.21
N ARG A 39 -3.05 0.99 13.46
CA ARG A 39 -2.43 -0.33 13.72
C ARG A 39 -3.27 -1.46 13.14
N GLU A 40 -4.58 -1.37 13.32
CA GLU A 40 -5.55 -2.31 12.80
C GLU A 40 -6.30 -1.68 11.62
N ILE A 41 -6.43 -2.43 10.54
CA ILE A 41 -7.15 -2.03 9.34
C ILE A 41 -8.26 -3.05 9.14
N ALA A 42 -9.49 -2.59 8.96
CA ALA A 42 -10.62 -3.47 8.69
C ALA A 42 -10.31 -4.38 7.48
N LYS A 43 -10.71 -5.66 7.58
CA LYS A 43 -10.39 -6.69 6.57
C LYS A 43 -10.74 -6.24 5.14
N GLY A 44 -11.89 -5.61 4.94
CA GLY A 44 -12.32 -5.07 3.65
C GLY A 44 -11.34 -4.03 3.10
N THR A 45 -11.03 -3.01 3.92
CA THR A 45 -10.07 -1.96 3.56
C THR A 45 -8.67 -2.52 3.28
N LEU A 46 -8.20 -3.49 4.07
CA LEU A 46 -6.93 -4.15 3.84
C LEU A 46 -6.92 -4.86 2.49
N ASN A 47 -7.97 -5.64 2.19
CA ASN A 47 -8.08 -6.37 0.93
C ASN A 47 -8.14 -5.41 -0.27
N ASP A 48 -8.87 -4.30 -0.17
CA ASP A 48 -8.94 -3.29 -1.24
C ASP A 48 -7.59 -2.65 -1.52
N ILE A 49 -6.83 -2.33 -0.47
CA ILE A 49 -5.47 -1.79 -0.60
C ILE A 49 -4.57 -2.81 -1.28
N LEU A 50 -4.55 -4.06 -0.77
CA LEU A 50 -3.68 -5.11 -1.30
C LEU A 50 -4.00 -5.46 -2.76
N ASN A 51 -5.28 -5.52 -3.15
CA ASN A 51 -5.67 -5.76 -4.55
C ASN A 51 -5.14 -4.67 -5.49
N LYS A 52 -5.25 -3.39 -5.09
CA LYS A 52 -4.73 -2.27 -5.90
C LYS A 52 -3.21 -2.32 -6.01
N VAL A 53 -2.53 -2.59 -4.89
CA VAL A 53 -1.07 -2.68 -4.85
C VAL A 53 -0.59 -3.86 -5.69
N ALA A 54 -1.23 -5.03 -5.60
CA ALA A 54 -0.94 -6.21 -6.39
C ALA A 54 -1.01 -5.89 -7.89
N LEU A 55 -2.14 -5.32 -8.35
CA LEU A 55 -2.34 -4.97 -9.75
C LEU A 55 -1.28 -4.00 -10.27
N TRP A 56 -1.01 -2.91 -9.55
CA TRP A 56 -0.07 -1.87 -10.00
C TRP A 56 1.40 -2.28 -9.91
N ASN A 57 1.73 -3.32 -9.14
CA ASN A 57 3.10 -3.81 -9.02
C ASN A 57 3.35 -5.10 -9.81
N GLY A 58 2.29 -5.72 -10.36
CA GLY A 58 2.41 -7.03 -11.01
C GLY A 58 2.81 -8.13 -10.03
N ILE A 59 2.45 -7.99 -8.75
CA ILE A 59 2.82 -8.90 -7.66
C ILE A 59 1.55 -9.62 -7.19
N PRO A 60 1.56 -10.96 -7.02
CA PRO A 60 0.43 -11.68 -6.43
C PRO A 60 0.08 -11.15 -5.04
N LYS A 61 -1.22 -11.14 -4.69
CA LYS A 61 -1.66 -10.62 -3.40
C LYS A 61 -1.09 -11.43 -2.23
N GLU A 62 -0.94 -12.72 -2.43
CA GLU A 62 -0.41 -13.67 -1.46
C GLU A 62 1.01 -13.28 -1.03
N GLU A 63 1.85 -12.87 -1.98
CA GLU A 63 3.21 -12.39 -1.70
C GLU A 63 3.18 -11.11 -0.85
N LEU A 64 2.26 -10.19 -1.13
CA LEU A 64 2.08 -8.98 -0.30
C LEU A 64 1.63 -9.31 1.13
N ILE A 65 0.83 -10.37 1.31
CA ILE A 65 0.41 -10.84 2.63
C ILE A 65 1.60 -11.41 3.39
N ASP A 66 2.46 -12.18 2.72
CA ASP A 66 3.65 -12.76 3.34
C ASP A 66 4.65 -11.67 3.72
N MET A 67 4.90 -10.69 2.84
CA MET A 67 5.69 -9.50 3.18
C MET A 67 5.13 -8.73 4.37
N LEU A 68 3.80 -8.70 4.56
CA LEU A 68 3.17 -8.02 5.69
C LEU A 68 3.40 -8.74 7.02
N LYS A 69 3.56 -10.08 7.01
CA LYS A 69 3.87 -10.87 8.22
C LYS A 69 5.31 -10.69 8.69
N GLU A 70 6.20 -10.27 7.80
CA GLU A 70 7.64 -10.07 8.06
C GLU A 70 8.01 -8.64 8.51
N ILE A 71 7.02 -7.78 8.81
CA ILE A 71 7.20 -6.36 9.18
C ILE A 71 6.66 -6.09 10.57
#